data_AF-A0A7J6FHP2-F1
#
_entry.id   AF-A0A7J6FHP2-F1
#
_cell.length_a   1.000
_cell.length_b   1.000
_cell.length_c   1.000
_cell.angle_alpha   90.00
_cell.angle_beta   90.00
_cell.angle_gamma   90.00
#
_symmetry.space_group_name_H-M   'P 1'
#
loop_
_entity.id
_entity.type
_entity.pdbx_description
1 polymer ?
#
loop_
_entity_poly.entity_id
_entity_poly.type
_entity_poly.pdbx_seq_one_letter_code
_entity_poly.pdbx_strand_id
1 'polypeptide(L)'
;MSIREFILQEVPDWDDELLARARFKAFSGQRSDWQPIFLFWRDLIINIARHFRLPLLRPSQVKDWFNRGGLTPLCLDHVLLVMYNEGDIVPSEQLVDPTTGQLSQIFRKVRNLIVRPITTPQPINAQDVFVVMSVMKDKATQVVNLLSQTHWTCSCIVTMGKFREICGGRTDESSALLSFLSSQGKARHLSVKRGDIIQGVKVSLSESPVSSISSLDYDVLHLIWTTEKLEQQLLVIDQRCERSRKSAIASMNSGNKNVALRHMRALKLANDSREKCTTFLNRVEEVLTVIGNAESTKKVTEAIQIGAEVIKSNKMSVEEVQHSLEELEESIDLQKQVENALESTPLYTSVEDEDIEEEFSKLELEFGGEDIHQPIPKVVANSTVEETEGSESTESLTDLFSNLKVADGSSSSAAYENVAAKETKTLELEAA
;
A
#
# COMPACT_ATOMS: atom_id res chain seq x y z
N MET A 1 21.49 -8.25 11.64
CA MET A 1 22.75 -7.61 12.05
C MET A 1 22.45 -6.16 12.40
N SER A 2 22.85 -5.70 13.57
CA SER A 2 22.74 -4.29 13.97
C SER A 2 23.90 -3.45 13.39
N ILE A 3 23.76 -2.12 13.32
CA ILE A 3 24.84 -1.23 12.86
C ILE A 3 26.09 -1.41 13.74
N ARG A 4 25.90 -1.59 15.06
CA ARG A 4 27.00 -1.82 15.99
C ARG A 4 27.74 -3.13 15.72
N GLU A 5 27.02 -4.22 15.44
CA GLU A 5 27.63 -5.50 15.04
C GLU A 5 28.41 -5.38 13.74
N PHE A 6 27.87 -4.65 12.76
CA PHE A 6 28.55 -4.42 11.48
C PHE A 6 29.84 -3.61 11.67
N ILE A 7 29.83 -2.57 12.51
CA ILE A 7 31.04 -1.79 12.82
C ILE A 7 32.11 -2.67 13.47
N LEU A 8 31.73 -3.55 14.42
CA LEU A 8 32.66 -4.48 15.05
C LEU A 8 33.26 -5.50 14.06
N GLN A 9 32.51 -5.88 13.02
CA GLN A 9 32.99 -6.76 11.97
C GLN A 9 33.96 -6.05 11.01
N GLU A 10 33.61 -4.84 10.57
CA GLU A 10 34.43 -4.06 9.63
C GLU A 10 35.67 -3.44 10.30
N VAL A 11 35.58 -3.14 11.59
CA VAL A 11 36.64 -2.50 12.38
C VAL A 11 36.94 -3.37 13.61
N PRO A 12 37.84 -4.38 13.47
CA PRO A 12 38.12 -5.33 14.56
C PRO A 12 38.69 -4.69 15.82
N ASP A 13 39.33 -3.53 15.68
CA ASP A 13 39.95 -2.75 16.77
C ASP A 13 39.03 -1.63 17.29
N TRP A 14 37.72 -1.68 16.98
CA TRP A 14 36.76 -0.64 17.38
C TRP A 14 36.65 -0.48 18.90
N ASP A 15 36.77 -1.57 19.66
CA ASP A 15 36.66 -1.55 21.12
C ASP A 15 37.98 -1.16 21.83
N ASP A 16 39.11 -1.06 21.11
CA ASP A 16 40.37 -0.57 21.67
C ASP A 16 40.23 0.90 22.12
N GLU A 17 40.45 1.16 23.41
CA GLU A 17 40.24 2.47 24.03
C GLU A 17 41.25 3.52 23.55
N LEU A 18 42.50 3.12 23.28
CA LEU A 18 43.55 4.03 22.82
C LEU A 18 43.31 4.45 21.37
N LEU A 19 42.96 3.48 20.52
CA LEU A 19 42.65 3.74 19.11
C LEU A 19 41.34 4.52 18.95
N ALA A 20 40.32 4.20 19.74
CA ALA A 20 39.11 5.00 19.81
C ALA A 20 39.43 6.45 20.24
N ARG A 21 40.18 6.66 21.32
CA ARG A 21 40.55 8.02 21.75
C ARG A 21 41.29 8.80 20.67
N ALA A 22 42.13 8.15 19.87
CA ALA A 22 42.80 8.78 18.74
C ALA A 22 41.82 9.17 17.61
N ARG A 23 40.91 8.25 17.23
CA ARG A 23 39.92 8.44 16.16
C ARG A 23 38.84 9.49 16.47
N PHE A 24 38.52 9.69 17.76
CA PHE A 24 37.48 10.61 18.22
C PHE A 24 37.94 12.08 18.35
N LYS A 25 39.21 12.39 18.06
CA LYS A 25 39.74 13.77 18.10
C LYS A 25 39.17 14.64 16.98
N ALA A 26 39.07 15.94 17.23
CA ALA A 26 38.77 16.91 16.20
C ALA A 26 39.94 17.02 15.20
N PHE A 27 39.64 17.36 13.94
CA PHE A 27 40.69 17.63 12.96
C PHE A 27 41.42 18.94 13.30
N SER A 28 42.73 18.90 13.16
CA SER A 28 43.63 20.04 13.40
C SER A 28 44.79 19.99 12.42
N GLY A 29 45.37 21.14 12.09
CA GLY A 29 46.53 21.22 11.20
C GLY A 29 46.14 21.26 9.72
N GLN A 30 47.06 20.82 8.87
CA GLN A 30 46.87 20.79 7.43
C GLN A 30 46.06 19.57 7.00
N ARG A 31 45.49 19.61 5.79
CA ARG A 31 44.68 18.52 5.25
C ARG A 31 45.40 17.17 5.28
N SER A 32 46.69 17.14 4.97
CA SER A 32 47.52 15.93 5.00
C SER A 32 47.57 15.24 6.36
N ASP A 33 47.44 15.99 7.46
CA ASP A 33 47.57 15.48 8.83
C ASP A 33 46.35 14.64 9.24
N TRP A 34 45.16 15.04 8.78
CA TRP A 34 43.90 14.37 9.12
C TRP A 34 43.27 13.57 7.97
N GLN A 35 43.81 13.68 6.74
CA GLN A 35 43.29 12.96 5.57
C GLN A 35 43.10 11.46 5.80
N PRO A 36 44.02 10.70 6.43
CA PRO A 36 43.81 9.27 6.65
C PRO A 36 42.61 8.98 7.57
N ILE A 37 42.43 9.79 8.61
CA ILE A 37 41.32 9.66 9.56
C ILE A 37 40.00 10.04 8.88
N PHE A 38 40.01 11.06 8.01
CA PHE A 38 38.87 11.42 7.19
C PHE A 38 38.45 10.27 6.26
N LEU A 39 39.39 9.68 5.51
CA LEU A 39 39.10 8.57 4.59
C LEU A 39 38.49 7.38 5.35
N PHE A 40 39.04 7.04 6.52
CA PHE A 40 38.47 6.01 7.40
C PHE A 40 36.99 6.28 7.72
N TRP A 41 36.66 7.48 8.22
CA TRP A 41 35.29 7.82 8.58
C TRP A 41 34.36 7.88 7.37
N ARG A 42 34.81 8.49 6.27
CA ARG A 42 34.05 8.56 5.00
C ARG A 42 33.68 7.17 4.50
N ASP A 43 34.67 6.28 4.39
CA ASP A 43 34.48 4.95 3.84
C ASP A 43 33.60 4.11 4.77
N LEU A 44 33.76 4.22 6.09
CA LEU A 44 32.91 3.56 7.07
C LEU A 44 31.44 4.03 6.99
N ILE A 45 31.20 5.35 6.88
CA ILE A 45 29.84 5.91 6.69
C ILE A 45 29.20 5.36 5.41
N ILE A 46 29.93 5.37 4.30
CA ILE A 46 29.44 4.88 3.02
C ILE A 46 29.17 3.36 3.07
N ASN A 47 30.05 2.58 3.71
CA ASN A 47 29.88 1.13 3.83
C ASN A 47 28.67 0.75 4.68
N ILE A 48 28.46 1.44 5.81
CA ILE A 48 27.25 1.28 6.63
C ILE A 48 26.02 1.64 5.79
N ALA A 49 26.02 2.81 5.14
CA ALA A 49 24.90 3.25 4.32
C ALA A 49 24.58 2.25 3.19
N ARG A 50 25.60 1.67 2.56
CA ARG A 50 25.45 0.66 1.51
C ARG A 50 24.89 -0.66 2.06
N HIS A 51 25.47 -1.17 3.15
CA HIS A 51 25.05 -2.46 3.72
C HIS A 51 23.60 -2.45 4.18
N PHE A 52 23.17 -1.37 4.85
CA PHE A 52 21.81 -1.20 5.35
C PHE A 52 20.86 -0.59 4.31
N ARG A 53 21.31 -0.34 3.07
CA ARG A 53 20.54 0.28 1.98
C ARG A 53 19.89 1.60 2.41
N LEU A 54 20.66 2.46 3.07
CA LEU A 54 20.25 3.78 3.55
C LEU A 54 20.76 4.87 2.59
N PRO A 55 20.01 5.23 1.54
CA PRO A 55 20.43 6.27 0.60
C PRO A 55 20.31 7.69 1.19
N LEU A 56 19.58 7.84 2.30
CA LEU A 56 19.38 9.10 3.01
C LEU A 56 20.05 9.05 4.39
N LEU A 57 20.75 10.12 4.73
CA LEU A 57 21.48 10.30 5.99
C LEU A 57 21.02 11.57 6.68
N ARG A 58 20.96 11.52 8.01
CA ARG A 58 20.92 12.71 8.87
C ARG A 58 22.21 12.78 9.70
N PRO A 59 22.82 13.96 9.88
CA PRO A 59 24.03 14.10 10.70
C PRO A 59 23.85 13.59 12.13
N SER A 60 22.68 13.81 12.73
CA SER A 60 22.31 13.25 14.04
C SER A 60 22.39 11.72 14.07
N GLN A 61 21.77 11.07 13.09
CA GLN A 61 21.80 9.61 12.94
C GLN A 61 23.23 9.07 12.79
N VAL A 62 24.10 9.75 12.03
CA VAL A 62 25.51 9.35 11.88
C VAL A 62 26.26 9.46 13.21
N LYS A 63 26.00 10.49 14.02
CA LYS A 63 26.57 10.61 15.37
C LYS A 63 26.13 9.46 16.27
N ASP A 64 24.86 9.06 16.18
CA ASP A 64 24.32 7.95 16.96
C ASP A 64 24.95 6.61 16.59
N TRP A 65 25.28 6.38 15.31
CA TRP A 65 25.96 5.15 14.86
C TRP A 65 27.29 4.92 15.54
N PHE A 66 28.02 6.00 15.82
CA PHE A 66 29.36 5.98 16.38
C PHE A 66 29.39 6.38 17.85
N ASN A 67 28.24 6.42 18.51
CA ASN A 67 28.15 6.75 19.93
C ASN A 67 28.72 5.59 20.77
N ARG A 68 29.75 5.90 21.57
CA ARG A 68 30.37 4.98 22.53
C ARG A 68 30.19 5.54 23.93
N GLY A 69 29.22 5.00 24.68
CA GLY A 69 29.00 5.38 26.07
C GLY A 69 28.70 6.87 26.29
N GLY A 70 28.07 7.53 25.32
CA GLY A 70 27.79 8.97 25.33
C GLY A 70 28.83 9.83 24.60
N LEU A 71 29.95 9.25 24.15
CA LEU A 71 30.96 9.96 23.38
C LEU A 71 30.74 9.75 21.88
N THR A 72 30.80 10.84 21.11
CA THR A 72 30.74 10.83 19.64
C THR A 72 32.01 11.44 19.06
N PRO A 73 32.51 10.96 17.90
CA PRO A 73 33.75 11.48 17.33
C PRO A 73 33.62 12.97 16.98
N LEU A 74 34.53 13.79 17.51
CA LEU A 74 34.47 15.26 17.37
C LEU A 74 34.72 15.72 15.93
N CYS A 75 35.36 14.89 15.11
CA CYS A 75 35.62 15.19 13.71
C CYS A 75 34.41 14.96 12.78
N LEU A 76 33.34 14.30 13.21
CA LEU A 76 32.25 13.88 12.31
C LEU A 76 31.59 15.04 11.55
N ASP A 77 31.36 16.19 12.21
CA ASP A 77 30.78 17.35 11.54
C ASP A 77 31.68 17.87 10.40
N HIS A 78 33.00 17.83 10.62
CA HIS A 78 33.97 18.19 9.58
C HIS A 78 34.05 17.12 8.48
N VAL A 79 33.96 15.83 8.84
CA VAL A 79 33.90 14.74 7.86
C VAL A 79 32.69 14.93 6.93
N LEU A 80 31.50 15.16 7.48
CA LEU A 80 30.29 15.39 6.69
C LEU A 80 30.40 16.64 5.81
N LEU A 81 31.04 17.70 6.31
CA LEU A 81 31.30 18.91 5.53
C LEU A 81 32.23 18.64 4.34
N VAL A 82 33.31 17.89 4.56
CA VAL A 82 34.24 17.52 3.47
C VAL A 82 33.54 16.58 2.48
N MET A 83 32.77 15.60 2.93
CA MET A 83 31.95 14.73 2.08
C MET A 83 30.95 15.53 1.22
N TYR A 84 30.34 16.57 1.79
CA TYR A 84 29.46 17.47 1.04
C TYR A 84 30.23 18.24 -0.03
N ASN A 85 31.38 18.81 0.32
CA ASN A 85 32.23 19.56 -0.62
C ASN A 85 32.80 18.68 -1.74
N GLU A 86 33.07 17.41 -1.45
CA GLU A 86 33.55 16.42 -2.43
C GLU A 86 32.42 15.79 -3.26
N GLY A 87 31.15 16.04 -2.90
CA GLY A 87 29.97 15.53 -3.61
C GLY A 87 29.62 14.07 -3.28
N ASP A 88 30.20 13.50 -2.23
CA ASP A 88 29.81 12.18 -1.71
C ASP A 88 28.39 12.21 -1.15
N ILE A 89 28.02 13.35 -0.54
CA ILE A 89 26.68 13.63 -0.05
C ILE A 89 26.12 14.93 -0.60
N VAL A 90 24.82 14.94 -0.90
CA VAL A 90 24.11 16.12 -1.44
C VAL A 90 22.84 16.38 -0.63
N PRO A 91 22.54 17.62 -0.21
CA PRO A 91 21.28 17.93 0.47
C PRO A 91 20.08 17.52 -0.37
N SER A 92 19.08 16.89 0.25
CA SER A 92 17.85 16.48 -0.43
C SER A 92 17.14 17.65 -1.10
N GLU A 93 17.25 18.86 -0.55
CA GLU A 93 16.66 20.08 -1.11
C GLU A 93 17.30 20.57 -2.41
N GLN A 94 18.54 20.13 -2.69
CA GLN A 94 19.24 20.44 -3.92
C GLN A 94 18.81 19.50 -5.06
N LEU A 95 18.26 18.34 -4.74
CA LEU A 95 17.62 17.49 -5.72
C LEU A 95 16.35 18.19 -6.22
N VAL A 96 16.26 18.37 -7.55
CA VAL A 96 15.16 19.06 -8.20
C VAL A 96 13.89 18.25 -7.98
N ASP A 97 12.90 18.82 -7.29
CA ASP A 97 11.60 18.17 -7.13
C ASP A 97 10.92 18.01 -8.52
N PRO A 98 10.82 16.78 -9.03
CA PRO A 98 10.32 16.51 -10.37
C PRO A 98 8.80 16.66 -10.44
N THR A 99 8.11 16.75 -9.31
CA THR A 99 6.66 17.00 -9.24
C THR A 99 6.31 18.48 -9.45
N THR A 100 7.30 19.38 -9.31
CA THR A 100 7.12 20.82 -9.52
C THR A 100 7.17 21.16 -11.02
N GLY A 101 6.38 22.15 -11.45
CA GLY A 101 6.23 22.49 -12.88
C GLY A 101 7.55 22.82 -13.58
N GLN A 102 7.64 22.58 -14.89
CA GLN A 102 8.88 22.68 -15.68
C GLN A 102 9.66 23.99 -15.48
N LEU A 103 8.97 25.13 -15.31
CA LEU A 103 9.62 26.42 -15.04
C LEU A 103 10.30 26.45 -13.68
N SER A 104 9.63 25.95 -12.63
CA SER A 104 10.22 25.86 -11.28
C SER A 104 11.43 24.93 -11.23
N GLN A 105 11.45 23.88 -12.05
CA GLN A 105 12.62 23.01 -12.22
C GLN A 105 13.80 23.75 -12.85
N ILE A 106 13.56 24.57 -13.87
CA ILE A 106 14.60 25.38 -14.54
C ILE A 106 15.12 26.45 -13.57
N PHE A 107 14.26 27.19 -12.88
CA PHE A 107 14.67 28.19 -11.89
C PHE A 107 15.52 27.58 -10.77
N ARG A 108 15.19 26.36 -10.31
CA ARG A 108 15.95 25.66 -9.26
C ARG A 108 17.27 25.08 -9.79
N LYS A 109 17.31 24.56 -11.02
CA LYS A 109 18.56 24.15 -11.70
C LYS A 109 19.52 25.34 -11.87
N VAL A 110 18.99 26.50 -12.28
CA VAL A 110 19.78 27.74 -12.41
C VAL A 110 20.23 28.24 -11.03
N ARG A 111 19.40 28.14 -9.98
CA ARG A 111 19.81 28.43 -8.60
C ARG A 111 20.93 27.50 -8.11
N ASN A 112 20.92 26.22 -8.50
CA ASN A 112 21.97 25.28 -8.15
C ASN A 112 23.26 25.48 -8.98
N LEU A 113 23.15 25.99 -10.22
CA LEU A 113 24.27 26.40 -11.08
C LEU A 113 24.87 27.74 -10.69
N ILE A 114 24.06 28.65 -10.13
CA ILE A 114 24.51 29.74 -9.26
C ILE A 114 24.89 29.11 -7.92
N VAL A 115 25.89 28.24 -7.99
CA VAL A 115 26.64 27.77 -6.84
C VAL A 115 27.03 29.03 -6.09
N ARG A 116 26.37 29.23 -4.93
CA ARG A 116 26.84 30.18 -3.93
C ARG A 116 28.33 29.92 -3.77
N PRO A 117 29.17 30.97 -3.80
CA PRO A 117 30.60 30.78 -3.81
C PRO A 117 31.01 29.86 -2.66
N ILE A 118 31.86 28.89 -2.99
CA ILE A 118 32.41 27.78 -2.19
C ILE A 118 33.07 28.27 -0.87
N THR A 119 33.16 29.59 -0.65
CA THR A 119 33.86 30.26 0.45
C THR A 119 33.03 30.50 1.71
N THR A 120 31.75 30.08 1.79
CA THR A 120 31.00 30.13 3.06
C THR A 120 30.65 28.71 3.53
N PRO A 121 31.34 28.17 4.56
CA PRO A 121 30.92 26.92 5.18
C PRO A 121 29.54 27.15 5.79
N GLN A 122 28.49 26.60 5.18
CA GLN A 122 27.20 26.57 5.85
C GLN A 122 27.29 25.56 7.00
N PRO A 123 26.79 25.93 8.20
CA PRO A 123 26.67 24.97 9.27
C PRO A 123 25.70 23.88 8.82
N ILE A 124 26.18 22.63 8.80
CA ILE A 124 25.32 21.47 8.58
C ILE A 124 24.40 21.36 9.80
N ASN A 125 23.09 21.53 9.62
CA ASN A 125 22.16 21.37 10.73
C ASN A 125 21.95 19.88 11.00
N ALA A 126 21.75 19.53 12.27
CA ALA A 126 21.57 18.13 12.68
C ALA A 126 20.33 17.45 12.07
N GLN A 127 19.38 18.24 11.58
CA GLN A 127 18.11 17.78 11.00
C GLN A 127 18.14 17.72 9.47
N ASP A 128 19.17 18.26 8.83
CA ASP A 128 19.28 18.28 7.38
C ASP A 128 19.37 16.84 6.84
N VAL A 129 18.68 16.57 5.74
CA VAL A 129 18.68 15.26 5.09
C VAL A 129 19.62 15.32 3.90
N PHE A 130 20.62 14.44 3.91
CA PHE A 130 21.60 14.29 2.85
C PHE A 130 21.39 12.98 2.10
N VAL A 131 21.63 13.01 0.80
CA VAL A 131 21.61 11.86 -0.09
C VAL A 131 23.03 11.36 -0.26
N VAL A 132 23.26 10.08 0.04
CA VAL A 132 24.55 9.41 -0.21
C VAL A 132 24.60 9.02 -1.67
N MET A 133 25.43 9.71 -2.45
CA MET A 133 25.39 9.63 -3.91
C MET A 133 25.78 8.24 -4.43
N SER A 134 26.72 7.56 -3.78
CA SER A 134 27.13 6.20 -4.13
C SER A 134 25.99 5.19 -3.92
N VAL A 135 25.35 5.21 -2.76
CA VAL A 135 24.23 4.32 -2.42
C VAL A 135 22.99 4.65 -3.27
N MET A 136 22.75 5.94 -3.55
CA MET A 136 21.66 6.35 -4.44
C MET A 136 21.86 5.85 -5.87
N LYS A 137 23.10 5.86 -6.39
CA LYS A 137 23.44 5.26 -7.69
C LYS A 137 23.14 3.76 -7.70
N ASP A 138 23.60 3.04 -6.67
CA ASP A 138 23.36 1.59 -6.54
C ASP A 138 21.85 1.28 -6.46
N LYS A 139 21.08 2.11 -5.75
CA LYS A 139 19.62 1.96 -5.67
C LYS A 139 18.92 2.30 -7.00
N ALA A 140 19.39 3.31 -7.71
CA ALA A 140 18.86 3.68 -9.02
C ALA A 140 19.05 2.57 -10.06
N THR A 141 20.23 1.95 -10.10
CA THR A 141 20.49 0.82 -11.00
C THR A 141 19.64 -0.39 -10.62
N GLN A 142 19.47 -0.66 -9.33
CA GLN A 142 18.58 -1.73 -8.85
C GLN A 142 17.12 -1.51 -9.29
N VAL A 143 16.58 -0.30 -9.10
CA VAL A 143 15.19 0.03 -9.47
C VAL A 143 14.99 -0.05 -10.98
N VAL A 144 15.92 0.47 -11.78
CA VAL A 144 15.86 0.36 -13.25
C VAL A 144 15.92 -1.11 -13.69
N ASN A 145 16.77 -1.93 -13.06
CA ASN A 145 16.82 -3.36 -13.34
C ASN A 145 15.50 -4.06 -13.00
N LEU A 146 14.90 -3.77 -11.84
CA LEU A 146 13.60 -4.35 -11.48
C LEU A 146 12.51 -3.98 -12.49
N LEU A 147 12.45 -2.71 -12.90
CA LEU A 147 11.52 -2.24 -13.93
C LEU A 147 11.78 -2.90 -15.30
N SER A 148 13.03 -3.23 -15.63
CA SER A 148 13.37 -3.93 -16.86
C SER A 148 13.00 -5.41 -16.87
N GLN A 149 12.79 -6.02 -15.70
CA GLN A 149 12.31 -7.40 -15.59
C GLN A 149 10.81 -7.49 -15.83
N THR A 150 10.06 -6.44 -15.47
CA THR A 150 8.61 -6.37 -15.64
C THR A 150 8.19 -5.76 -16.97
N HIS A 151 9.07 -4.99 -17.63
CA HIS A 151 8.79 -4.33 -18.90
C HIS A 151 9.88 -4.60 -19.93
N TRP A 152 9.46 -4.90 -21.15
CA TRP A 152 10.32 -5.28 -22.26
C TRP A 152 10.53 -4.15 -23.29
N THR A 153 9.93 -2.97 -23.06
CA THR A 153 10.04 -1.79 -23.92
C THR A 153 11.21 -0.88 -23.50
N CYS A 154 11.61 0.05 -24.38
CA CYS A 154 12.74 0.97 -24.13
C CYS A 154 12.45 2.02 -23.03
N SER A 155 11.17 2.27 -22.75
CA SER A 155 10.72 3.15 -21.67
C SER A 155 9.58 2.51 -20.90
N CYS A 156 9.62 2.66 -19.58
CA CYS A 156 8.63 2.09 -18.67
C CYS A 156 7.84 3.24 -18.02
N ILE A 157 6.52 3.09 -17.96
CA ILE A 157 5.63 3.99 -17.25
C ILE A 157 5.04 3.23 -16.07
N VAL A 158 5.11 3.82 -14.89
CA VAL A 158 4.53 3.26 -13.66
C VAL A 158 3.78 4.35 -12.90
N THR A 159 2.78 3.95 -12.12
CA THR A 159 2.14 4.87 -11.18
C THR A 159 3.12 5.28 -10.08
N MET A 160 2.89 6.45 -9.47
CA MET A 160 3.71 6.90 -8.34
C MET A 160 3.58 5.96 -7.13
N GLY A 161 2.42 5.30 -6.97
CA GLY A 161 2.20 4.27 -5.95
C GLY A 161 3.13 3.08 -6.15
N LYS A 162 3.11 2.50 -7.35
CA LYS A 162 3.97 1.35 -7.68
C LYS A 162 5.46 1.69 -7.63
N PHE A 163 5.83 2.88 -8.13
CA PHE A 163 7.20 3.36 -8.03
C PHE A 163 7.68 3.44 -6.57
N ARG A 164 6.82 3.90 -5.66
CA ARG A 164 7.14 3.97 -4.22
C ARG A 164 7.33 2.58 -3.61
N GLU A 165 6.46 1.63 -3.96
CA GLU A 165 6.57 0.24 -3.52
C GLU A 165 7.93 -0.35 -3.92
N ILE A 166 8.31 -0.20 -5.20
CA ILE A 166 9.60 -0.65 -5.75
C ILE A 166 10.80 0.01 -5.03
N CYS A 167 10.65 1.26 -4.60
CA CYS A 167 11.68 1.98 -3.86
C CYS A 167 11.81 1.56 -2.38
N GLY A 168 10.94 0.68 -1.86
CA GLY A 168 10.91 0.28 -0.45
C GLY A 168 9.90 1.04 0.40
N GLY A 169 8.88 1.65 -0.20
CA GLY A 169 7.69 2.19 0.48
C GLY A 169 7.83 3.59 1.09
N ARG A 170 9.06 4.07 1.32
CA ARG A 170 9.32 5.37 1.94
C ARG A 170 9.23 6.54 0.94
N THR A 171 8.35 7.49 1.23
CA THR A 171 8.08 8.67 0.38
C THR A 171 9.31 9.54 0.12
N ASP A 172 10.11 9.79 1.15
CA ASP A 172 11.31 10.63 1.08
C ASP A 172 12.40 9.99 0.22
N GLU A 173 12.55 8.67 0.32
CA GLU A 173 13.50 7.93 -0.52
C GLU A 173 13.05 7.87 -1.99
N SER A 174 11.77 7.60 -2.25
CA SER A 174 11.23 7.56 -3.61
C SER A 174 11.33 8.92 -4.30
N SER A 175 11.00 9.99 -3.59
CA SER A 175 11.10 11.35 -4.13
C SER A 175 12.56 11.74 -4.38
N ALA A 176 13.48 11.44 -3.46
CA ALA A 176 14.92 11.66 -3.68
C ALA A 176 15.45 10.85 -4.88
N LEU A 177 15.03 9.59 -5.02
CA LEU A 177 15.42 8.74 -6.14
C LEU A 177 14.85 9.25 -7.47
N LEU A 178 13.60 9.67 -7.50
CA LEU A 178 12.97 10.24 -8.69
C LEU A 178 13.70 11.51 -9.12
N SER A 179 13.99 12.41 -8.18
CA SER A 179 14.76 13.63 -8.43
C SER A 179 16.16 13.32 -8.97
N PHE A 180 16.81 12.29 -8.41
CA PHE A 180 18.12 11.82 -8.88
C PHE A 180 18.04 11.29 -10.32
N LEU A 181 17.12 10.39 -10.62
CA LEU A 181 16.91 9.86 -11.97
C LEU A 181 16.55 10.98 -12.96
N SER A 182 15.70 11.93 -12.56
CA SER A 182 15.36 13.10 -13.39
C SER A 182 16.55 14.04 -13.62
N SER A 183 17.44 14.21 -12.64
CA SER A 183 18.68 14.97 -12.81
C SER A 183 19.61 14.34 -13.84
N GLN A 184 19.60 13.01 -13.95
CA GLN A 184 20.34 12.25 -14.95
C GLN A 184 19.63 12.16 -16.30
N GLY A 185 18.41 12.71 -16.41
CA GLY A 185 17.57 12.56 -17.60
C GLY A 185 17.04 11.13 -17.80
N LYS A 186 17.07 10.30 -16.76
CA LYS A 186 16.63 8.89 -16.73
C LYS A 186 15.21 8.68 -16.27
N ALA A 187 14.57 9.69 -15.68
CA ALA A 187 13.15 9.67 -15.35
C ALA A 187 12.47 11.01 -15.61
N ARG A 188 11.17 10.98 -15.91
CA ARG A 188 10.30 12.17 -15.95
C ARG A 188 9.01 11.89 -15.19
N HIS A 189 8.54 12.88 -14.44
CA HIS A 189 7.26 12.82 -13.76
C HIS A 189 6.11 13.11 -14.73
N LEU A 190 5.02 12.37 -14.57
CA LEU A 190 3.76 12.49 -15.30
C LEU A 190 2.66 12.87 -14.30
N SER A 191 1.81 13.82 -14.68
CA SER A 191 0.60 14.15 -13.91
C SER A 191 -0.53 14.42 -14.89
N VAL A 192 -1.62 13.68 -14.76
CA VAL A 192 -2.84 13.86 -15.57
C VAL A 192 -4.03 14.00 -14.65
N LYS A 193 -4.98 14.87 -15.02
CA LYS A 193 -6.24 15.05 -14.31
C LYS A 193 -7.38 14.58 -15.21
N ARG A 194 -8.00 13.44 -14.86
CA ARG A 194 -9.19 12.87 -15.53
C ARG A 194 -10.13 12.39 -14.43
N GLY A 195 -10.92 13.33 -13.87
CA GLY A 195 -11.54 13.16 -12.55
C GLY A 195 -10.50 13.31 -11.44
N ASP A 196 -9.81 12.20 -11.15
CA ASP A 196 -8.72 12.14 -10.17
C ASP A 196 -7.37 12.63 -10.74
N ILE A 197 -6.49 13.06 -9.83
CA ILE A 197 -5.10 13.38 -10.17
C ILE A 197 -4.30 12.07 -10.15
N ILE A 198 -3.93 11.61 -11.34
CA ILE A 198 -3.10 10.42 -11.52
C ILE A 198 -1.67 10.86 -11.74
N GLN A 199 -0.79 10.40 -10.85
CA GLN A 199 0.65 10.66 -10.90
C GLN A 199 1.41 9.42 -11.31
N GLY A 200 2.42 9.60 -12.15
CA GLY A 200 3.25 8.52 -12.64
C GLY A 200 4.67 8.95 -12.93
N VAL A 201 5.50 7.98 -13.28
CA VAL A 201 6.89 8.17 -13.63
C VAL A 201 7.18 7.42 -14.92
N LYS A 202 7.75 8.13 -15.90
CA LYS A 202 8.35 7.54 -17.09
C LYS A 202 9.85 7.35 -16.85
N VAL A 203 10.34 6.13 -16.92
CA VAL A 203 11.74 5.74 -16.69
C VAL A 203 12.35 5.20 -17.99
N SER A 204 13.58 5.60 -18.32
CA SER A 204 14.34 5.00 -19.42
C SER A 204 15.01 3.74 -18.91
N LEU A 205 14.73 2.61 -19.55
CA LEU A 205 15.35 1.33 -19.22
C LEU A 205 16.67 1.11 -19.98
N SER A 206 16.99 1.99 -20.94
CA SER A 206 18.22 1.95 -21.72
C SER A 206 19.26 2.97 -21.23
N GLU A 207 20.48 2.87 -21.74
CA GLU A 207 21.52 3.88 -21.51
C GLU A 207 21.20 5.26 -22.12
N SER A 208 20.20 5.34 -23.01
CA SER A 208 19.73 6.60 -23.58
C SER A 208 18.92 7.44 -22.59
N PRO A 209 18.88 8.79 -22.76
CA PRO A 209 18.02 9.65 -21.96
C PRO A 209 16.53 9.39 -22.26
N VAL A 210 15.66 9.64 -21.27
CA VAL A 210 14.21 9.51 -21.43
C VAL A 210 13.69 10.44 -22.51
N SER A 211 12.94 9.87 -23.44
CA SER A 211 12.22 10.59 -24.48
C SER A 211 11.28 11.66 -23.90
N SER A 212 10.89 12.63 -24.72
CA SER A 212 9.86 13.60 -24.31
C SER A 212 8.56 12.88 -23.96
N ILE A 213 7.81 13.47 -23.03
CA ILE A 213 6.47 13.00 -22.70
C ILE A 213 5.56 13.25 -23.90
N SER A 214 4.88 12.21 -24.37
CA SER A 214 3.90 12.21 -25.45
C SER A 214 2.49 12.10 -24.90
N SER A 215 1.47 12.37 -25.73
CA SER A 215 0.07 12.13 -25.34
C SER A 215 -0.20 10.67 -24.99
N LEU A 216 0.41 9.74 -25.75
CA LEU A 216 0.34 8.31 -25.51
C LEU A 216 0.81 7.92 -24.10
N ASP A 217 1.85 8.59 -23.58
CA ASP A 217 2.35 8.29 -22.23
C ASP A 217 1.29 8.55 -21.14
N TYR A 218 0.42 9.55 -21.34
CA TYR A 218 -0.68 9.83 -20.42
C TYR A 218 -1.80 8.79 -20.54
N ASP A 219 -2.10 8.34 -21.76
CA ASP A 219 -3.09 7.29 -21.98
C ASP A 219 -2.62 5.94 -21.40
N VAL A 220 -1.34 5.59 -21.59
CA VAL A 220 -0.71 4.41 -20.98
C VAL A 220 -0.72 4.52 -19.45
N LEU A 221 -0.34 5.66 -18.87
CA LEU A 221 -0.40 5.86 -17.42
C LEU A 221 -1.82 5.65 -16.88
N HIS A 222 -2.82 6.17 -17.60
CA HIS A 222 -4.22 6.01 -17.22
C HIS A 222 -4.67 4.56 -17.29
N LEU A 223 -4.34 3.82 -18.36
CA LEU A 223 -4.64 2.39 -18.47
C LEU A 223 -3.99 1.56 -17.35
N ILE A 224 -2.73 1.85 -17.00
CA ILE A 224 -2.04 1.19 -15.88
C ILE A 224 -2.75 1.49 -14.56
N TRP A 225 -3.10 2.76 -14.32
CA TRP A 225 -3.87 3.14 -13.12
C TRP A 225 -5.24 2.45 -13.08
N THR A 226 -5.95 2.35 -14.20
CA THR A 226 -7.22 1.61 -14.30
C THR A 226 -7.02 0.13 -13.97
N THR A 227 -5.94 -0.48 -14.45
CA THR A 227 -5.57 -1.88 -14.14
C THR A 227 -5.40 -2.05 -12.63
N GLU A 228 -4.57 -1.21 -11.99
CA GLU A 228 -4.36 -1.25 -10.53
C GLU A 228 -5.67 -1.06 -9.74
N LYS A 229 -6.58 -0.22 -10.23
CA LYS A 229 -7.90 -0.01 -9.61
C LYS A 229 -8.82 -1.22 -9.75
N LEU A 230 -8.85 -1.85 -10.93
CA LEU A 230 -9.64 -3.06 -11.15
C LEU A 230 -9.12 -4.23 -10.31
N GLU A 231 -7.80 -4.39 -10.20
CA GLU A 231 -7.19 -5.39 -9.30
C GLU A 231 -7.59 -5.18 -7.84
N GLN A 232 -7.55 -3.93 -7.36
CA GLN A 232 -8.01 -3.59 -5.99
C GLN A 232 -9.49 -3.94 -5.79
N GLN A 233 -10.33 -3.65 -6.78
CA GLN A 233 -11.76 -3.98 -6.73
C GLN A 233 -11.99 -5.49 -6.74
N LEU A 234 -11.22 -6.24 -7.53
CA LEU A 234 -11.28 -7.69 -7.58
C LEU A 234 -11.00 -8.31 -6.21
N LEU A 235 -9.98 -7.81 -5.49
CA LEU A 235 -9.68 -8.27 -4.12
C LEU A 235 -10.85 -8.03 -3.15
N VAL A 236 -11.56 -6.90 -3.26
CA VAL A 236 -12.73 -6.59 -2.43
C VAL A 236 -13.90 -7.52 -2.76
N ILE A 237 -14.15 -7.77 -4.06
CA ILE A 237 -15.19 -8.70 -4.52
C ILE A 237 -14.86 -10.12 -4.07
N ASP A 238 -13.61 -10.57 -4.20
CA ASP A 238 -13.18 -11.91 -3.75
C ASP A 238 -13.40 -12.09 -2.25
N GLN A 239 -13.05 -11.09 -1.44
CA GLN A 239 -13.31 -11.13 0.00
C GLN A 239 -14.82 -11.21 0.31
N ARG A 240 -15.66 -10.54 -0.50
CA ARG A 240 -17.12 -10.61 -0.37
C ARG A 240 -17.64 -11.99 -0.76
N CYS A 241 -17.16 -12.57 -1.87
CA CYS A 241 -17.51 -13.93 -2.27
C CYS A 241 -17.20 -14.93 -1.14
N GLU A 242 -16.01 -14.85 -0.55
CA GLU A 242 -15.61 -15.72 0.55
C GLU A 242 -16.48 -15.53 1.80
N ARG A 243 -16.85 -14.29 2.13
CA ARG A 243 -17.74 -14.01 3.28
C ARG A 243 -19.14 -14.56 3.04
N SER A 244 -19.71 -14.35 1.86
CA SER A 244 -21.04 -14.87 1.49
C SER A 244 -21.05 -16.40 1.48
N ARG A 245 -20.01 -17.02 0.92
CA ARG A 245 -19.82 -18.48 0.91
C ARG A 245 -19.80 -19.05 2.33
N LYS A 246 -18.96 -18.49 3.22
CA LYS A 246 -18.88 -18.94 4.63
C LYS A 246 -20.21 -18.78 5.37
N SER A 247 -20.93 -17.69 5.11
CA SER A 247 -22.23 -17.42 5.75
C SER A 247 -23.33 -18.35 5.23
N ALA A 248 -23.30 -18.70 3.93
CA ALA A 248 -24.18 -19.71 3.35
C ALA A 248 -23.95 -21.08 4.02
N ILE A 249 -22.70 -21.52 4.11
CA ILE A 249 -22.32 -22.80 4.74
C ILE A 249 -22.76 -22.84 6.21
N ALA A 250 -22.50 -21.77 6.98
CA ALA A 250 -22.94 -21.69 8.38
C ALA A 250 -24.47 -21.77 8.51
N SER A 251 -25.20 -21.13 7.61
CA SER A 251 -26.67 -21.16 7.59
C SER A 251 -27.22 -22.54 7.20
N MET A 252 -26.56 -23.25 6.28
CA MET A 252 -26.88 -24.64 5.92
C MET A 252 -26.69 -25.57 7.12
N ASN A 253 -25.54 -25.48 7.79
CA ASN A 253 -25.24 -26.30 8.98
C ASN A 253 -26.19 -26.02 10.15
N SER A 254 -26.73 -24.80 10.24
CA SER A 254 -27.75 -24.44 11.25
C SER A 254 -29.19 -24.85 10.88
N GLY A 255 -29.40 -25.44 9.70
CA GLY A 255 -30.73 -25.85 9.20
C GLY A 255 -31.60 -24.71 8.67
N ASN A 256 -31.07 -23.49 8.58
CA ASN A 256 -31.81 -22.30 8.14
C ASN A 256 -31.76 -22.15 6.60
N LYS A 257 -32.51 -23.01 5.89
CA LYS A 257 -32.52 -23.06 4.41
C LYS A 257 -32.79 -21.70 3.75
N ASN A 258 -33.73 -20.92 4.27
CA ASN A 258 -34.06 -19.60 3.72
C ASN A 258 -32.90 -18.59 3.81
N VAL A 259 -32.12 -18.62 4.89
CA VAL A 259 -30.97 -17.72 5.07
C VAL A 259 -29.78 -18.21 4.23
N ALA A 260 -29.61 -19.52 4.12
CA ALA A 260 -28.60 -20.13 3.26
C ALA A 260 -28.82 -19.77 1.78
N LEU A 261 -30.06 -19.89 1.28
CA LEU A 261 -30.42 -19.49 -0.08
C LEU A 261 -30.15 -17.99 -0.31
N ARG A 262 -30.43 -17.11 0.65
CA ARG A 262 -30.11 -15.68 0.54
C ARG A 262 -28.61 -15.42 0.38
N HIS A 263 -27.79 -16.02 1.23
CA HIS A 263 -26.33 -15.88 1.11
C HIS A 263 -25.80 -16.45 -0.21
N MET A 264 -26.46 -17.47 -0.75
CA MET A 264 -26.13 -18.02 -2.06
C MET A 264 -26.50 -17.09 -3.22
N ARG A 265 -27.67 -16.45 -3.18
CA ARG A 265 -28.03 -15.39 -4.15
C ARG A 265 -27.00 -14.26 -4.13
N ALA A 266 -26.61 -13.82 -2.93
CA ALA A 266 -25.58 -12.79 -2.77
C ALA A 266 -24.21 -13.25 -3.29
N LEU A 267 -23.89 -14.55 -3.18
CA LEU A 267 -22.67 -15.14 -3.75
C LEU A 267 -22.71 -15.17 -5.28
N LYS A 268 -23.84 -15.57 -5.89
CA LYS A 268 -24.03 -15.58 -7.35
C LYS A 268 -23.83 -14.17 -7.93
N LEU A 269 -24.51 -13.17 -7.36
CA LEU A 269 -24.36 -11.77 -7.78
C LEU A 269 -22.92 -11.25 -7.64
N ALA A 270 -22.22 -11.63 -6.56
CA ALA A 270 -20.82 -11.25 -6.37
C ALA A 270 -19.88 -11.97 -7.36
N ASN A 271 -20.18 -13.22 -7.75
CA ASN A 271 -19.44 -13.92 -8.79
C ASN A 271 -19.67 -13.32 -10.17
N ASP A 272 -20.89 -12.91 -10.50
CA ASP A 272 -21.21 -12.24 -11.77
C ASP A 272 -20.46 -10.90 -11.89
N SER A 273 -20.39 -10.13 -10.79
CA SER A 273 -19.61 -8.88 -10.77
C SER A 273 -18.10 -9.14 -10.85
N ARG A 274 -17.60 -10.21 -10.21
CA ARG A 274 -16.22 -10.69 -10.34
C ARG A 274 -15.88 -11.02 -11.80
N GLU A 275 -16.75 -11.75 -12.49
CA GLU A 275 -16.56 -12.10 -13.90
C GLU A 275 -16.52 -10.85 -14.79
N LYS A 276 -17.46 -9.90 -14.59
CA LYS A 276 -17.44 -8.62 -15.31
C LYS A 276 -16.16 -7.83 -15.06
N CYS A 277 -15.67 -7.78 -13.82
CA CYS A 277 -14.43 -7.10 -13.47
C CYS A 277 -13.21 -7.76 -14.13
N THR A 278 -13.10 -9.09 -14.06
CA THR A 278 -11.99 -9.84 -14.69
C THR A 278 -11.99 -9.74 -16.22
N THR A 279 -13.15 -9.81 -16.86
CA THR A 279 -13.24 -9.64 -18.32
C THR A 279 -12.84 -8.24 -18.77
N PHE A 280 -13.12 -7.21 -17.97
CA PHE A 280 -12.67 -5.84 -18.26
C PHE A 280 -11.15 -5.68 -18.02
N LEU A 281 -10.63 -6.25 -16.93
CA LEU A 281 -9.19 -6.26 -16.65
C LEU A 281 -8.39 -6.90 -17.81
N ASN A 282 -8.79 -8.09 -18.25
CA ASN A 282 -8.16 -8.79 -19.37
C ASN A 282 -8.13 -7.95 -20.66
N ARG A 283 -9.19 -7.17 -20.93
CA ARG A 283 -9.26 -6.27 -22.09
C ARG A 283 -8.27 -5.11 -21.97
N VAL A 284 -8.15 -4.51 -20.79
CA VAL A 284 -7.19 -3.40 -20.56
C VAL A 284 -5.76 -3.90 -20.70
N GLU A 285 -5.45 -5.08 -20.16
CA GLU A 285 -4.14 -5.73 -20.30
C GLU A 285 -3.80 -6.10 -21.75
N GLU A 286 -4.80 -6.57 -22.52
CA GLU A 286 -4.64 -6.82 -23.95
C GLU A 286 -4.26 -5.53 -24.70
N VAL A 287 -4.95 -4.42 -24.42
CA VAL A 287 -4.63 -3.10 -25.01
C VAL A 287 -3.21 -2.67 -24.66
N LEU A 288 -2.80 -2.78 -23.38
CA LEU A 288 -1.44 -2.47 -22.94
C LEU A 288 -0.40 -3.34 -23.65
N THR A 289 -0.69 -4.63 -23.85
CA THR A 289 0.17 -5.57 -24.57
C THR A 289 0.33 -5.18 -26.04
N VAL A 290 -0.77 -4.80 -26.71
CA VAL A 290 -0.75 -4.31 -28.10
C VAL A 290 0.07 -3.02 -28.23
N ILE A 291 -0.09 -2.08 -27.29
CA ILE A 291 0.70 -0.83 -27.25
C ILE A 291 2.20 -1.14 -27.12
N GLY A 292 2.57 -2.05 -26.20
CA GLY A 292 3.97 -2.49 -26.06
C GLY A 292 4.51 -3.10 -27.35
N ASN A 293 3.75 -3.99 -27.99
CA ASN A 293 4.07 -4.62 -29.29
C ASN A 293 4.27 -3.60 -30.41
N ALA A 294 3.50 -2.53 -30.41
CA ALA A 294 3.65 -1.44 -31.37
C ALA A 294 4.91 -0.60 -31.14
N GLU A 295 5.28 -0.32 -29.88
CA GLU A 295 6.49 0.43 -29.53
C GLU A 295 7.75 -0.31 -30.01
N SER A 296 7.81 -1.64 -29.81
CA SER A 296 8.94 -2.46 -30.25
C SER A 296 9.01 -2.68 -31.76
N THR A 297 7.90 -2.57 -32.48
CA THR A 297 7.85 -2.80 -33.95
C THR A 297 7.92 -1.51 -34.77
N LYS A 298 8.08 -0.33 -34.14
CA LYS A 298 8.10 1.01 -34.79
C LYS A 298 6.85 1.34 -35.63
N LYS A 299 5.75 0.58 -35.51
CA LYS A 299 4.46 0.80 -36.21
C LYS A 299 3.40 1.46 -35.30
N VAL A 300 3.83 2.45 -34.54
CA VAL A 300 3.06 3.05 -33.44
C VAL A 300 1.73 3.67 -33.89
N THR A 301 1.65 4.25 -35.09
CA THR A 301 0.44 4.94 -35.57
C THR A 301 -0.72 4.00 -35.94
N GLU A 302 -0.43 2.85 -36.55
CA GLU A 302 -1.48 1.88 -36.97
C GLU A 302 -2.10 1.19 -35.76
N ALA A 303 -1.28 0.81 -34.77
CA ALA A 303 -1.76 0.19 -33.54
C ALA A 303 -2.55 1.16 -32.65
N ILE A 304 -2.16 2.44 -32.61
CA ILE A 304 -2.93 3.49 -31.89
C ILE A 304 -4.30 3.68 -32.52
N GLN A 305 -4.39 3.67 -33.86
CA GLN A 305 -5.67 3.86 -34.53
C GLN A 305 -6.61 2.68 -34.25
N ILE A 306 -6.09 1.46 -34.23
CA ILE A 306 -6.84 0.25 -33.86
C ILE A 306 -7.26 0.30 -32.39
N GLY A 307 -6.36 0.65 -31.46
CA GLY A 307 -6.68 0.78 -30.04
C GLY A 307 -7.71 1.89 -29.76
N ALA A 308 -7.58 3.05 -30.43
CA ALA A 308 -8.53 4.15 -30.32
C ALA A 308 -9.91 3.78 -30.91
N GLU A 309 -9.94 2.97 -31.98
CA GLU A 309 -11.19 2.47 -32.56
C GLU A 309 -11.86 1.40 -31.67
N VAL A 310 -11.08 0.55 -30.98
CA VAL A 310 -11.57 -0.38 -29.95
C VAL A 310 -12.10 0.36 -28.71
N ILE A 311 -11.44 1.43 -28.30
CA ILE A 311 -11.88 2.31 -27.20
C ILE A 311 -13.12 3.13 -27.61
N LYS A 312 -13.23 3.56 -28.87
CA LYS A 312 -14.35 4.38 -29.36
C LYS A 312 -15.59 3.55 -29.74
N SER A 313 -15.41 2.31 -30.18
CA SER A 313 -16.50 1.38 -30.50
C SER A 313 -17.19 0.84 -29.24
N ASN A 314 -16.51 0.85 -28.10
CA ASN A 314 -17.09 0.58 -26.79
C ASN A 314 -17.27 1.89 -26.05
N LYS A 315 -18.47 2.50 -26.13
CA LYS A 315 -18.89 3.70 -25.38
C LYS A 315 -18.82 3.49 -23.86
N MET A 316 -17.63 3.44 -23.29
CA MET A 316 -17.44 3.44 -21.85
C MET A 316 -16.18 4.24 -21.54
N SER A 317 -16.35 5.55 -21.40
CA SER A 317 -15.34 6.43 -20.82
C SER A 317 -15.05 5.98 -19.37
N VAL A 318 -13.90 6.33 -18.81
CA VAL A 318 -13.60 5.99 -17.40
C VAL A 318 -14.56 6.70 -16.44
N GLU A 319 -15.15 7.80 -16.88
CA GLU A 319 -16.25 8.48 -16.21
C GLU A 319 -17.55 7.67 -16.29
N GLU A 320 -17.82 6.97 -17.40
CA GLU A 320 -18.93 6.01 -17.52
C GLU A 320 -18.66 4.71 -16.73
N VAL A 321 -17.41 4.29 -16.56
CA VAL A 321 -17.02 3.18 -15.66
C VAL A 321 -17.25 3.59 -14.20
N GLN A 322 -16.79 4.79 -13.80
CA GLN A 322 -17.01 5.33 -12.46
C GLN A 322 -18.51 5.54 -12.19
N HIS A 323 -19.27 6.04 -13.17
CA HIS A 323 -20.73 6.17 -13.08
C HIS A 323 -21.42 4.80 -13.01
N SER A 324 -20.99 3.81 -13.80
CA SER A 324 -21.55 2.46 -13.73
C SER A 324 -21.21 1.77 -12.41
N LEU A 325 -20.08 2.12 -11.78
CA LEU A 325 -19.67 1.64 -10.47
C LEU A 325 -20.42 2.36 -9.33
N GLU A 326 -20.66 3.67 -9.47
CA GLU A 326 -21.50 4.46 -8.56
C GLU A 326 -22.97 4.01 -8.65
N GLU A 327 -23.50 3.77 -9.86
CA GLU A 327 -24.83 3.17 -10.06
C GLU A 327 -24.90 1.75 -9.48
N LEU A 328 -23.80 0.98 -9.54
CA LEU A 328 -23.74 -0.34 -8.93
C LEU A 328 -23.70 -0.25 -7.39
N GLU A 329 -22.91 0.65 -6.81
CA GLU A 329 -22.85 0.89 -5.36
C GLU A 329 -24.18 1.43 -4.84
N GLU A 330 -24.80 2.36 -5.56
CA GLU A 330 -26.14 2.87 -5.29
C GLU A 330 -27.19 1.77 -5.46
N SER A 331 -27.07 0.88 -6.44
CA SER A 331 -27.95 -0.31 -6.56
C SER A 331 -27.77 -1.28 -5.39
N ILE A 332 -26.56 -1.42 -4.86
CA ILE A 332 -26.24 -2.27 -3.70
C ILE A 332 -26.81 -1.65 -2.43
N ASP A 333 -26.71 -0.34 -2.26
CA ASP A 333 -27.30 0.39 -1.13
C ASP A 333 -28.84 0.44 -1.21
N LEU A 334 -29.40 0.61 -2.41
CA LEU A 334 -30.83 0.48 -2.66
C LEU A 334 -31.30 -0.95 -2.39
N GLN A 335 -30.51 -1.96 -2.76
CA GLN A 335 -30.84 -3.36 -2.49
C GLN A 335 -30.71 -3.71 -1.01
N LYS A 336 -29.76 -3.11 -0.28
CA LYS A 336 -29.65 -3.20 1.19
C LYS A 336 -30.82 -2.50 1.89
N GLN A 337 -31.29 -1.38 1.37
CA GLN A 337 -32.51 -0.71 1.86
C GLN A 337 -33.77 -1.52 1.56
N VAL A 338 -33.84 -2.16 0.38
CA VAL A 338 -34.90 -3.09 0.01
C VAL A 338 -34.84 -4.38 0.84
N GLU A 339 -33.64 -4.88 1.18
CA GLU A 339 -33.41 -6.03 2.06
C GLU A 339 -33.87 -5.75 3.49
N ASN A 340 -33.55 -4.56 4.04
CA ASN A 340 -34.08 -4.10 5.33
C ASN A 340 -35.61 -3.90 5.31
N ALA A 341 -36.18 -3.47 4.18
CA ALA A 341 -37.63 -3.35 4.03
C ALA A 341 -38.32 -4.72 3.91
N LEU A 342 -37.68 -5.70 3.26
CA LEU A 342 -38.15 -7.09 3.15
C LEU A 342 -38.02 -7.87 4.45
N GLU A 343 -37.04 -7.57 5.30
CA GLU A 343 -36.98 -8.09 6.68
C GLU A 343 -38.22 -7.72 7.51
N SER A 344 -38.90 -6.62 7.17
CA SER A 344 -40.11 -6.16 7.85
C SER A 344 -41.42 -6.72 7.28
N THR A 345 -41.39 -7.45 6.15
CA THR A 345 -42.59 -7.99 5.48
C THR A 345 -42.45 -9.50 5.23
N PRO A 346 -43.19 -10.36 5.94
CA PRO A 346 -43.25 -11.78 5.60
C PRO A 346 -44.24 -11.94 4.44
N LEU A 347 -43.76 -11.94 3.19
CA LEU A 347 -44.60 -12.37 2.08
C LEU A 347 -43.82 -13.18 1.03
N TYR A 348 -43.98 -14.50 1.15
CA TYR A 348 -44.40 -15.42 0.10
C TYR A 348 -44.52 -14.83 -1.33
N THR A 349 -43.40 -14.67 -2.02
CA THR A 349 -43.37 -14.73 -3.48
C THR A 349 -42.17 -15.59 -3.87
N SER A 350 -42.49 -16.82 -4.25
CA SER A 350 -41.68 -17.67 -5.11
C SER A 350 -41.33 -16.87 -6.38
N VAL A 351 -40.15 -16.26 -6.36
CA VAL A 351 -39.34 -16.26 -7.58
C VAL A 351 -38.36 -17.40 -7.35
N GLU A 352 -38.83 -18.60 -7.71
CA GLU A 352 -37.99 -19.75 -8.01
C GLU A 352 -37.05 -19.32 -9.12
N ASP A 353 -35.90 -18.81 -8.70
CA ASP A 353 -34.71 -18.77 -9.53
C ASP A 353 -34.23 -20.23 -9.55
N GLU A 354 -34.83 -21.03 -10.44
CA GLU A 354 -34.63 -22.49 -10.56
C GLU A 354 -33.13 -22.83 -10.67
N ASP A 355 -32.39 -21.96 -11.37
CA ASP A 355 -30.92 -21.95 -11.46
C ASP A 355 -30.23 -21.86 -10.08
N ILE A 356 -30.80 -21.14 -9.12
CA ILE A 356 -30.21 -20.93 -7.79
C ILE A 356 -30.50 -22.12 -6.88
N GLU A 357 -31.67 -22.75 -7.00
CA GLU A 357 -31.97 -23.98 -6.26
C GLU A 357 -31.14 -25.17 -6.78
N GLU A 358 -30.84 -25.19 -8.09
CA GLU A 358 -29.94 -26.18 -8.71
C GLU A 358 -28.47 -25.95 -8.31
N GLU A 359 -27.98 -24.70 -8.32
CA GLU A 359 -26.67 -24.35 -7.76
C GLU A 359 -26.58 -24.63 -6.24
N PHE A 360 -27.67 -24.42 -5.50
CA PHE A 360 -27.79 -24.75 -4.08
C PHE A 360 -27.69 -26.25 -3.84
N SER A 361 -28.41 -27.05 -4.62
CA SER A 361 -28.34 -28.51 -4.57
C SER A 361 -26.96 -29.03 -4.99
N LYS A 362 -26.30 -28.38 -5.95
CA LYS A 362 -24.93 -28.71 -6.37
C LYS A 362 -23.91 -28.41 -5.28
N LEU A 363 -24.02 -27.28 -4.58
CA LEU A 363 -23.17 -26.97 -3.43
C LEU A 363 -23.47 -27.90 -2.25
N GLU A 364 -24.73 -28.26 -1.98
CA GLU A 364 -25.08 -29.31 -1.02
C GLU A 364 -24.38 -30.65 -1.34
N LEU A 365 -24.24 -31.02 -2.62
CA LEU A 365 -23.52 -32.22 -3.05
C LEU A 365 -21.99 -32.08 -2.97
N GLU A 366 -21.43 -30.91 -3.28
CA GLU A 366 -20.00 -30.62 -3.19
C GLU A 366 -19.51 -30.61 -1.73
N PHE A 367 -20.37 -30.21 -0.78
CA PHE A 367 -20.09 -30.22 0.66
C PHE A 367 -20.56 -31.49 1.38
N GLY A 368 -21.60 -32.17 0.88
CA GLY A 368 -22.01 -33.49 1.37
C GLY A 368 -20.97 -34.59 1.11
N GLY A 369 -19.92 -34.30 0.33
CA GLY A 369 -18.74 -35.15 0.13
C GLY A 369 -17.69 -35.05 1.24
N GLU A 370 -17.76 -34.05 2.11
CA GLU A 370 -16.86 -33.87 3.26
C GLU A 370 -17.67 -33.72 4.54
N ASP A 371 -18.30 -34.82 5.00
CA ASP A 371 -18.00 -35.25 6.37
C ASP A 371 -18.35 -36.72 6.69
N ILE A 372 -17.52 -37.28 7.58
CA ILE A 372 -17.68 -38.53 8.36
C ILE A 372 -17.38 -39.88 7.68
N HIS A 373 -16.09 -40.24 7.63
CA HIS A 373 -15.69 -41.60 8.03
C HIS A 373 -14.38 -41.57 8.84
N GLN A 374 -14.44 -41.01 10.05
CA GLN A 374 -13.51 -41.40 11.11
C GLN A 374 -14.09 -42.63 11.84
N PRO A 375 -13.46 -43.81 11.76
CA PRO A 375 -13.85 -44.95 12.57
C PRO A 375 -13.34 -44.73 14.01
N ILE A 376 -14.27 -44.67 14.96
CA ILE A 376 -13.93 -44.81 16.38
C ILE A 376 -13.32 -46.22 16.59
N PRO A 377 -12.12 -46.35 17.18
CA PRO A 377 -11.49 -47.66 17.39
C PRO A 377 -12.24 -48.48 18.43
N LYS A 378 -12.62 -49.70 18.07
CA LYS A 378 -12.99 -50.75 19.03
C LYS A 378 -11.73 -51.18 19.80
N VAL A 379 -11.72 -50.95 21.11
CA VAL A 379 -10.85 -51.70 22.02
C VAL A 379 -11.73 -52.51 22.97
N VAL A 380 -11.55 -53.82 22.85
CA VAL A 380 -12.08 -54.88 23.70
C VAL A 380 -11.38 -54.83 25.05
N ALA A 381 -12.14 -54.80 26.15
CA ALA A 381 -11.77 -55.45 27.40
C ALA A 381 -13.02 -55.72 28.25
N ASN A 382 -13.15 -56.96 28.70
CA ASN A 382 -14.25 -57.53 29.45
C ASN A 382 -14.30 -57.05 30.91
N SER A 383 -15.50 -56.87 31.47
CA SER A 383 -15.93 -57.53 32.74
C SER A 383 -17.40 -57.20 33.08
N THR A 384 -18.23 -58.23 32.88
CA THR A 384 -19.30 -58.74 33.76
C THR A 384 -20.08 -57.85 34.74
N VAL A 385 -21.42 -57.98 34.62
CA VAL A 385 -22.47 -58.00 35.69
C VAL A 385 -22.85 -56.60 36.23
N GLU A 386 -24.11 -56.13 36.29
CA GLU A 386 -25.45 -56.74 36.35
C GLU A 386 -26.51 -55.72 35.83
N GLU A 387 -27.76 -56.20 35.70
CA GLU A 387 -29.02 -55.57 35.24
C GLU A 387 -29.29 -54.14 35.82
N THR A 388 -30.07 -53.23 35.23
CA THR A 388 -31.54 -53.28 34.99
C THR A 388 -31.99 -52.04 34.15
N GLU A 389 -33.03 -52.25 33.33
CA GLU A 389 -34.06 -51.36 32.74
C GLU A 389 -33.95 -49.82 32.69
N GLY A 390 -34.52 -49.23 31.62
CA GLY A 390 -35.21 -47.93 31.71
C GLY A 390 -34.96 -46.96 30.57
N SER A 391 -35.88 -46.95 29.60
CA SER A 391 -36.09 -45.88 28.63
C SER A 391 -36.51 -44.56 29.32
N GLU A 392 -36.37 -43.44 28.60
CA GLU A 392 -36.90 -42.08 28.87
C GLU A 392 -35.89 -41.01 29.33
N SER A 393 -35.51 -40.12 28.40
CA SER A 393 -34.91 -38.83 28.75
C SER A 393 -35.20 -37.77 27.67
N THR A 394 -36.46 -37.35 27.55
CA THR A 394 -36.85 -36.11 26.86
C THR A 394 -37.71 -35.18 27.73
N GLU A 395 -38.06 -35.56 28.97
CA GLU A 395 -38.84 -34.70 29.89
C GLU A 395 -37.98 -33.78 30.78
N SER A 396 -36.66 -33.97 30.86
CA SER A 396 -35.82 -33.22 31.81
C SER A 396 -35.46 -31.78 31.35
N LEU A 397 -35.74 -31.40 30.09
CA LEU A 397 -35.40 -30.06 29.57
C LEU A 397 -36.55 -29.06 29.66
N THR A 398 -37.79 -29.53 29.77
CA THR A 398 -39.00 -28.70 29.88
C THR A 398 -39.18 -28.10 31.29
N ASP A 399 -38.70 -28.79 32.33
CA ASP A 399 -38.76 -28.28 33.71
C ASP A 399 -37.73 -27.18 34.02
N LEU A 400 -36.65 -27.09 33.25
CA LEU A 400 -35.62 -26.06 33.41
C LEU A 400 -36.02 -24.70 32.84
N PHE A 401 -36.93 -24.66 31.84
CA PHE A 401 -37.41 -23.41 31.25
C PHE A 401 -38.61 -22.78 31.98
N SER A 402 -39.29 -23.54 32.83
CA SER A 402 -40.49 -23.08 33.55
C SER A 402 -40.19 -22.14 34.73
N ASN A 403 -38.93 -22.01 35.16
CA ASN A 403 -38.54 -21.23 36.35
C ASN A 403 -38.02 -19.80 36.07
N LEU A 404 -38.08 -19.30 34.83
CA LEU A 404 -37.74 -17.92 34.51
C LEU A 404 -39.01 -17.10 34.21
N LYS A 405 -39.77 -16.79 35.26
CA LYS A 405 -40.89 -15.84 35.18
C LYS A 405 -40.51 -14.51 35.83
N VAL A 406 -40.38 -13.50 34.97
CA VAL A 406 -40.28 -12.07 35.28
C VAL A 406 -41.51 -11.63 36.09
N ALA A 407 -41.30 -10.94 37.20
CA ALA A 407 -42.33 -10.24 37.95
C ALA A 407 -42.09 -8.72 37.84
N ASP A 408 -43.11 -8.02 37.34
CA ASP A 408 -43.19 -6.57 37.27
C ASP A 408 -44.26 -6.10 38.27
N GLY A 409 -44.04 -4.97 38.96
CA GLY A 409 -44.91 -4.57 40.07
C GLY A 409 -44.52 -3.31 40.87
N SER A 410 -44.49 -2.17 40.19
CA SER A 410 -44.93 -0.81 40.58
C SER A 410 -45.27 -0.38 42.05
N SER A 411 -44.75 0.81 42.39
CA SER A 411 -45.36 1.99 43.07
C SER A 411 -45.22 2.25 44.59
N SER A 412 -44.71 3.45 44.91
CA SER A 412 -45.35 4.56 45.68
C SER A 412 -44.29 5.59 46.14
N SER A 413 -44.25 6.82 45.58
CA SER A 413 -44.77 8.11 46.15
C SER A 413 -43.96 8.66 47.35
N ALA A 414 -43.56 9.93 47.53
CA ALA A 414 -43.67 11.21 46.83
C ALA A 414 -42.73 12.25 47.55
N ALA A 415 -42.43 13.39 46.89
CA ALA A 415 -42.53 14.77 47.43
C ALA A 415 -41.41 15.76 46.99
N TYR A 416 -41.83 16.72 46.14
CA TYR A 416 -41.56 18.18 46.10
C TYR A 416 -40.16 18.78 46.33
N GLU A 417 -39.64 19.55 45.35
CA GLU A 417 -39.71 21.02 45.33
C GLU A 417 -39.20 21.67 44.02
N ASN A 418 -39.78 22.82 43.67
CA ASN A 418 -39.56 23.68 42.50
C ASN A 418 -38.26 24.50 42.58
N VAL A 419 -37.68 24.92 41.44
CA VAL A 419 -37.41 26.33 41.08
C VAL A 419 -37.24 26.45 39.55
N ALA A 420 -37.92 27.44 38.96
CA ALA A 420 -37.84 27.84 37.56
C ALA A 420 -36.94 29.07 37.34
N ALA A 421 -36.43 29.18 36.10
CA ALA A 421 -36.12 30.39 35.32
C ALA A 421 -34.96 31.33 35.73
N LYS A 422 -33.99 31.50 34.81
CA LYS A 422 -33.92 32.69 33.94
C LYS A 422 -32.83 32.62 32.87
N GLU A 423 -33.22 33.03 31.66
CA GLU A 423 -32.39 33.42 30.52
C GLU A 423 -31.41 34.55 30.86
N THR A 424 -30.29 34.64 30.12
CA THR A 424 -30.02 35.80 29.24
C THR A 424 -28.91 35.50 28.24
N LYS A 425 -29.23 35.77 26.96
CA LYS A 425 -28.33 35.96 25.81
C LYS A 425 -27.36 37.13 26.04
N THR A 426 -26.20 37.06 25.39
CA THR A 426 -25.72 38.15 24.51
C THR A 426 -24.80 37.60 23.42
N LEU A 427 -25.21 37.85 22.18
CA LEU A 427 -24.43 37.84 20.95
C LEU A 427 -23.69 39.17 20.83
N GLU A 428 -22.53 39.17 20.16
CA GLU A 428 -22.13 40.09 19.05
C GLU A 428 -20.64 39.79 18.72
N LEU A 429 -20.25 39.29 17.53
CA LEU A 429 -20.25 39.80 16.14
C LEU A 429 -19.24 40.92 15.84
N GLU A 430 -18.68 40.79 14.63
CA GLU A 430 -17.82 41.68 13.83
C GLU A 430 -16.30 41.64 14.13
N ALA A 431 -15.42 41.26 13.20
CA ALA A 431 -15.18 41.60 11.78
C ALA A 431 -13.92 42.48 11.67
N ALA A 432 -12.89 41.92 11.01
CA ALA A 432 -11.87 42.60 10.23
C ALA A 432 -11.16 41.56 9.34
#